data_AF-A0A7X7ADC9-F1
#
_entry.id   AF-A0A7X7ADC9-F1
#
_cell.length_a   1.000
_cell.length_b   1.000
_cell.length_c   1.000
_cell.angle_alpha   90.00
_cell.angle_beta   90.00
_cell.angle_gamma   90.00
#
_symmetry.space_group_name_H-M   'P 1'
#
loop_
_entity.id
_entity.type
_entity.pdbx_description
1 polymer ?
#
loop_
_entity_poly.entity_id
_entity_poly.type
_entity_poly.pdbx_seq_one_letter_code
_entity_poly.pdbx_strand_id
1 'polypeptide(L)'
;PAIQEFPRLEAEGWHIAAFHGSLDWDAGDRSLPLSGDALGQAGFDYVALGHIHRPAQHSLARGIAVYPGNLIGKGWHDPGCGQLTVVTLDRDGVQVEKVTFSHPARREFQRLEIDIGRYLSREELLDALRTRIQPEAIVSLQLIGAANFLVQAEQIQEALSRSCFYLEVEDLTETYPPALLDAWARETTLRGYYIRQMRERLASAKNEREQRLVSRALIHGLKALGGGGE
;
A
#
# COMPACT_ATOMS: atom_id res chain seq x y z
N PRO A 1 15.42 -18.22 25.22
CA PRO A 1 15.72 -19.43 24.41
C PRO A 1 14.40 -19.97 23.82
N ALA A 2 14.44 -20.59 22.63
CA ALA A 2 13.25 -21.19 22.03
C ALA A 2 12.73 -22.36 22.88
N ILE A 3 11.41 -22.50 22.97
CA ILE A 3 10.78 -23.68 23.59
C ILE A 3 11.21 -24.93 22.83
N GLN A 4 11.73 -25.91 23.55
CA GLN A 4 12.21 -27.19 23.02
C GLN A 4 11.35 -28.39 23.42
N GLU A 5 10.42 -28.22 24.37
CA GLU A 5 9.57 -29.30 24.87
C GLU A 5 8.11 -28.89 24.75
N PHE A 6 7.32 -29.73 24.09
CA PHE A 6 5.90 -29.50 23.86
C PHE A 6 5.08 -30.67 24.39
N PRO A 7 4.00 -30.42 25.13
CA PRO A 7 3.20 -31.49 25.72
C PRO A 7 2.37 -32.20 24.64
N ARG A 8 2.47 -33.53 24.56
CA ARG A 8 1.57 -34.38 23.78
C ARG A 8 1.15 -35.59 24.61
N LEU A 9 -0.14 -35.95 24.51
CA LEU A 9 -0.66 -37.17 25.12
C LEU A 9 -0.49 -38.35 24.16
N GLU A 10 -0.08 -39.50 24.69
CA GLU A 10 -0.06 -40.77 23.96
C GLU A 10 -1.48 -41.34 23.89
N ALA A 11 -2.26 -40.84 22.93
CA ALA A 11 -3.62 -41.27 22.65
C ALA A 11 -3.84 -41.35 21.13
N GLU A 12 -4.80 -42.18 20.70
CA GLU A 12 -5.20 -42.24 19.29
C GLU A 12 -5.97 -40.98 18.86
N GLY A 13 -5.94 -40.67 17.56
CA GLY A 13 -6.65 -39.56 16.94
C GLY A 13 -5.75 -38.42 16.48
N TRP A 14 -6.37 -37.30 16.13
CA TRP A 14 -5.67 -36.10 15.67
C TRP A 14 -5.06 -35.33 16.84
N HIS A 15 -3.80 -34.96 16.71
CA HIS A 15 -3.10 -34.11 17.65
C HIS A 15 -2.94 -32.70 17.09
N ILE A 16 -3.61 -31.74 17.72
CA ILE A 16 -3.57 -30.33 17.32
C ILE A 16 -2.93 -29.53 18.44
N ALA A 17 -2.00 -28.64 18.09
CA ALA A 17 -1.44 -27.67 19.02
C ALA A 17 -1.78 -26.25 18.60
N ALA A 18 -1.83 -25.32 19.56
CA ALA A 18 -2.03 -23.90 19.31
C ALA A 18 -1.02 -23.08 20.10
N PHE A 19 -0.27 -22.21 19.42
CA PHE A 19 0.74 -21.36 20.03
C PHE A 19 0.68 -19.94 19.46
N HIS A 20 1.00 -18.95 20.30
CA HIS A 20 1.16 -17.56 19.86
C HIS A 20 2.62 -17.15 20.01
N GLY A 21 3.39 -17.17 18.93
CA GLY A 21 4.84 -17.05 18.98
C GLY A 21 5.50 -17.00 17.61
N SER A 22 6.84 -16.99 17.60
CA SER A 22 7.68 -16.93 16.41
C SER A 22 8.37 -18.27 16.18
N LEU A 23 8.04 -18.93 15.07
CA LEU A 23 8.64 -20.19 14.64
C LEU A 23 10.03 -19.92 14.05
N ASP A 24 11.05 -20.57 14.60
CA ASP A 24 12.44 -20.51 14.15
C ASP A 24 13.00 -19.07 14.00
N TRP A 25 12.43 -18.14 14.78
CA TRP A 25 12.83 -16.74 14.78
C TRP A 25 12.84 -16.19 16.21
N ASP A 26 13.98 -15.61 16.59
CA ASP A 26 14.12 -14.91 17.85
C ASP A 26 13.74 -13.44 17.68
N ALA A 27 12.54 -13.09 18.17
CA ALA A 27 12.05 -11.71 18.18
C ALA A 27 12.40 -10.96 19.48
N GLY A 28 13.18 -11.56 20.37
CA GLY A 28 13.40 -11.11 21.75
C GLY A 28 12.11 -11.16 22.57
N ASP A 29 11.96 -10.23 23.52
CA ASP A 29 10.80 -10.15 24.43
C ASP A 29 9.45 -9.87 23.73
N ARG A 30 9.47 -9.63 22.42
CA ARG A 30 8.27 -9.34 21.63
C ARG A 30 7.47 -10.58 21.28
N SER A 31 8.07 -11.77 21.36
CA SER A 31 7.43 -13.01 20.94
C SER A 31 7.92 -14.20 21.73
N LEU A 32 7.10 -15.24 21.81
CA LEU A 32 7.52 -16.54 22.31
C LEU A 32 8.26 -17.31 21.20
N PRO A 33 9.58 -17.54 21.30
CA PRO A 33 10.30 -18.32 20.29
C PRO A 33 9.94 -19.80 20.36
N LEU A 34 9.61 -20.39 19.23
CA LEU A 34 9.22 -21.79 19.06
C LEU A 34 10.22 -22.50 18.14
N SER A 35 10.71 -23.67 18.55
CA SER A 35 11.57 -24.51 17.71
C SER A 35 10.71 -25.40 16.80
N GLY A 36 10.87 -25.24 15.48
CA GLY A 36 10.21 -26.08 14.49
C GLY A 36 10.64 -27.53 14.57
N ASP A 37 11.92 -27.79 14.85
CA ASP A 37 12.45 -29.14 15.06
C ASP A 37 11.78 -29.82 16.25
N ALA A 38 11.66 -29.13 17.38
CA ALA A 38 11.02 -29.67 18.57
C ALA A 38 9.50 -29.88 18.38
N LEU A 39 8.82 -28.98 17.66
CA LEU A 39 7.41 -29.17 17.28
C LEU A 39 7.23 -30.41 16.38
N GLY A 40 8.15 -30.62 15.43
CA GLY A 40 8.17 -31.81 14.58
C GLY A 40 8.40 -33.10 15.37
N GLN A 41 9.30 -33.08 16.35
CA GLN A 41 9.56 -34.22 17.25
C GLN A 41 8.38 -34.50 18.18
N ALA A 42 7.69 -33.46 18.66
CA ALA A 42 6.49 -33.60 19.48
C ALA A 42 5.36 -34.30 18.71
N GLY A 43 5.33 -34.21 17.38
CA GLY A 43 4.49 -35.08 16.54
C GLY A 43 3.01 -34.70 16.49
N PHE A 44 2.71 -33.40 16.53
CA PHE A 44 1.38 -32.90 16.20
C PHE A 44 1.08 -33.06 14.72
N ASP A 45 -0.18 -33.28 14.36
CA ASP A 45 -0.60 -33.35 12.97
C ASP A 45 -0.85 -31.94 12.40
N TYR A 46 -1.32 -31.01 13.23
CA TYR A 46 -1.51 -29.60 12.89
C TYR A 46 -1.11 -28.67 14.03
N VAL A 47 -0.37 -27.60 13.72
CA VAL A 47 0.04 -26.56 14.68
C VAL A 47 -0.53 -25.21 14.25
N ALA A 48 -1.55 -24.74 14.97
CA ALA A 48 -2.16 -23.44 14.80
C ALA A 48 -1.25 -22.35 15.41
N LEU A 49 -0.58 -21.58 14.58
CA LEU A 49 0.28 -20.49 15.03
C LEU A 49 -0.46 -19.14 14.99
N GLY A 50 -0.13 -18.26 15.91
CA GLY A 50 -0.49 -16.84 15.91
C GLY A 50 0.72 -15.98 16.23
N HIS A 51 0.58 -14.66 16.17
CA HIS A 51 1.60 -13.60 16.36
C HIS A 51 2.01 -12.92 15.05
N ILE A 52 2.38 -13.71 14.04
CA ILE A 52 2.82 -13.19 12.74
C ILE A 52 1.60 -12.83 11.88
N HIS A 53 1.51 -11.56 11.46
CA HIS A 53 0.38 -11.05 10.68
C HIS A 53 0.43 -11.42 9.19
N ARG A 54 1.58 -11.88 8.68
CA ARG A 54 1.70 -12.40 7.32
C ARG A 54 1.33 -13.89 7.30
N PRO A 55 0.37 -14.34 6.47
CA PRO A 55 0.05 -15.76 6.37
C PRO A 55 1.25 -16.57 5.91
N ALA A 56 1.51 -17.69 6.58
CA ALA A 56 2.62 -18.58 6.27
C ALA A 56 2.27 -20.02 6.66
N GLN A 57 2.88 -20.97 5.94
CA GLN A 57 2.71 -22.40 6.16
C GLN A 57 4.10 -23.04 6.14
N HIS A 58 4.37 -23.88 7.14
CA HIS A 58 5.66 -24.52 7.34
C HIS A 58 5.45 -26.02 7.49
N SER A 59 6.15 -26.80 6.66
CA SER A 59 6.25 -28.24 6.86
C SER A 59 7.19 -28.53 8.02
N LEU A 60 6.75 -29.38 8.94
CA LEU A 60 7.57 -29.89 10.02
C LEU A 60 8.04 -31.31 9.70
N ALA A 61 8.93 -31.88 10.52
CA ALA A 61 9.30 -33.30 10.40
C ALA A 61 8.07 -34.22 10.50
N ARG A 62 7.09 -33.84 11.32
CA ARG A 62 5.74 -34.40 11.33
C ARG A 62 4.71 -33.28 11.46
N GLY A 63 3.69 -33.33 10.61
CA GLY A 63 2.62 -32.34 10.58
C GLY A 63 3.00 -31.02 9.92
N ILE A 64 2.17 -30.02 10.16
CA ILE A 64 2.25 -28.71 9.51
C ILE A 64 1.97 -27.61 10.52
N ALA A 65 2.69 -26.50 10.41
CA ALA A 65 2.45 -25.30 11.21
C ALA A 65 1.96 -24.15 10.35
N VAL A 66 0.92 -23.45 10.79
CA VAL A 66 0.26 -22.42 9.97
C VAL A 66 0.04 -21.15 10.77
N TYR A 67 0.55 -20.04 10.24
CA TYR A 67 0.14 -18.70 10.58
C TYR A 67 -1.02 -18.28 9.66
N PRO A 68 -2.24 -18.05 10.18
CA PRO A 68 -3.35 -17.57 9.37
C PRO A 68 -3.17 -16.11 8.92
N GLY A 69 -2.28 -15.38 9.60
CA GLY A 69 -2.07 -13.94 9.41
C GLY A 69 -3.15 -13.10 10.07
N ASN A 70 -3.07 -11.79 9.86
CA ASN A 70 -4.06 -10.84 10.35
C ASN A 70 -5.22 -10.76 9.35
N LEU A 71 -6.44 -11.01 9.81
CA LEU A 71 -7.62 -11.07 8.94
C LEU A 71 -8.03 -9.68 8.41
N ILE A 72 -8.04 -8.69 9.31
CA ILE A 72 -8.49 -7.31 9.06
C ILE A 72 -7.32 -6.37 9.36
N GLY A 73 -7.00 -5.50 8.41
CA GLY A 73 -5.87 -4.60 8.54
C GLY A 73 -5.94 -3.66 9.75
N LYS A 74 -4.78 -3.40 10.34
CA LYS A 74 -4.56 -2.42 11.40
C LYS A 74 -4.10 -1.06 10.87
N GLY A 75 -3.61 -1.03 9.63
CA GLY A 75 -3.13 0.18 8.99
C GLY A 75 -2.36 -0.11 7.70
N TRP A 76 -1.75 0.93 7.16
CA TRP A 76 -1.05 0.91 5.88
C TRP A 76 0.05 -0.17 5.75
N HIS A 77 0.80 -0.42 6.82
CA HIS A 77 1.88 -1.43 6.83
C HIS A 77 1.40 -2.83 7.22
N ASP A 78 0.14 -2.98 7.59
CA ASP A 78 -0.51 -4.24 7.93
C ASP A 78 -1.98 -4.20 7.49
N PRO A 79 -2.25 -4.32 6.16
CA PRO A 79 -3.59 -4.21 5.59
C PRO A 79 -4.46 -5.46 5.85
N GLY A 80 -3.90 -6.49 6.48
CA GLY A 80 -4.52 -7.80 6.63
C GLY A 80 -4.55 -8.61 5.34
N CYS A 81 -4.66 -9.93 5.47
CA CYS A 81 -4.71 -10.86 4.33
C CYS A 81 -6.12 -11.01 3.75
N GLY A 82 -7.17 -10.70 4.53
CA GLY A 82 -8.55 -10.88 4.08
C GLY A 82 -8.95 -12.33 3.84
N GLN A 83 -8.22 -13.29 4.41
CA GLN A 83 -8.40 -14.71 4.18
C GLN A 83 -8.51 -15.43 5.52
N LEU A 84 -9.54 -16.27 5.65
CA LEU A 84 -9.61 -17.29 6.69
C LEU A 84 -8.75 -18.47 6.27
N THR A 85 -8.08 -19.09 7.24
CA THR A 85 -7.47 -20.41 7.06
C THR A 85 -8.46 -21.45 7.54
N VAL A 86 -8.90 -22.34 6.64
CA VAL A 86 -9.74 -23.48 6.97
C VAL A 86 -8.89 -24.73 6.87
N VAL A 87 -9.01 -25.59 7.88
CA VAL A 87 -8.20 -26.80 8.00
C VAL A 87 -9.13 -27.98 8.11
N THR A 88 -8.98 -28.92 7.18
CA THR A 88 -9.72 -30.17 7.15
C THR A 88 -8.79 -31.30 7.54
N LEU A 89 -9.23 -32.10 8.52
CA LEU A 89 -8.53 -33.27 9.04
C LEU A 89 -9.36 -34.50 8.69
N ASP A 90 -8.86 -35.32 7.79
CA ASP A 90 -9.56 -36.53 7.34
C ASP A 90 -8.57 -37.66 7.00
N ARG A 91 -9.09 -38.77 6.48
CA ARG A 91 -8.29 -39.96 6.13
C ARG A 91 -7.16 -39.67 5.14
N ASP A 92 -7.25 -38.60 4.35
CA ASP A 92 -6.26 -38.20 3.35
C ASP A 92 -5.22 -37.23 3.95
N GLY A 93 -5.34 -36.88 5.24
CA GLY A 93 -4.37 -36.13 6.01
C GLY A 93 -4.89 -34.75 6.45
N VAL A 94 -3.97 -33.78 6.48
CA VAL A 94 -4.27 -32.39 6.83
C VAL A 94 -4.29 -31.54 5.56
N GLN A 95 -5.45 -30.97 5.25
CA GLN A 95 -5.63 -30.06 4.13
C GLN A 95 -5.84 -28.63 4.64
N VAL A 96 -5.11 -27.68 4.07
CA VAL A 96 -5.17 -26.28 4.45
C VAL A 96 -5.64 -25.47 3.25
N GLU A 97 -6.75 -24.76 3.39
CA GLU A 97 -7.29 -23.89 2.36
C GLU A 97 -7.43 -22.45 2.87
N LYS A 98 -7.32 -21.50 1.92
CA LYS A 98 -7.51 -20.08 2.19
C LYS A 98 -8.85 -19.65 1.60
N VAL A 99 -9.77 -19.24 2.46
CA VAL A 99 -11.12 -18.81 2.06
C VAL A 99 -11.20 -17.30 2.21
N THR A 100 -11.64 -16.61 1.15
CA THR A 100 -11.84 -15.15 1.20
C THR A 100 -12.85 -14.79 2.29
N PHE A 101 -12.47 -13.86 3.15
CA PHE A 101 -13.34 -13.35 4.20
C PHE A 101 -14.21 -12.21 3.68
N SER A 102 -15.40 -12.57 3.20
CA SER A 102 -16.39 -11.63 2.69
C SER A 102 -17.28 -11.11 3.83
N HIS A 103 -16.74 -10.23 4.68
CA HIS A 103 -17.49 -9.60 5.78
C HIS A 103 -17.47 -8.07 5.68
N PRO A 104 -18.59 -7.37 5.93
CA PRO A 104 -18.66 -5.91 5.91
C PRO A 104 -17.94 -5.21 7.06
N ALA A 105 -17.05 -5.88 7.78
CA ALA A 105 -16.07 -5.25 8.69
C ALA A 105 -14.67 -5.19 8.05
N ARG A 106 -14.42 -6.00 7.03
CA ARG A 106 -13.22 -5.90 6.22
C ARG A 106 -13.36 -4.70 5.29
N ARG A 107 -12.39 -3.80 5.33
CA ARG A 107 -12.26 -2.66 4.42
C ARG A 107 -10.99 -2.88 3.60
N GLU A 108 -11.05 -2.63 2.30
CA GLU A 108 -9.86 -2.75 1.45
C GLU A 108 -8.96 -1.52 1.63
N PHE A 109 -7.67 -1.75 1.82
CA PHE A 109 -6.68 -0.68 1.83
C PHE A 109 -6.21 -0.43 0.40
N GLN A 110 -6.58 0.73 -0.15
CA GLN A 110 -6.26 1.12 -1.53
C GLN A 110 -5.25 2.27 -1.50
N ARG A 111 -4.05 2.05 -2.07
CA ARG A 111 -3.09 3.12 -2.32
C ARG A 111 -3.17 3.53 -3.78
N LEU A 112 -3.43 4.80 -4.03
CA LEU A 112 -3.56 5.38 -5.36
C LEU A 112 -2.49 6.45 -5.52
N GLU A 113 -1.55 6.22 -6.43
CA GLU A 113 -0.63 7.26 -6.90
C GLU A 113 -1.14 7.80 -8.23
N ILE A 114 -1.39 9.10 -8.30
CA ILE A 114 -2.05 9.74 -9.46
C ILE A 114 -1.20 10.91 -9.96
N ASP A 115 -0.71 10.77 -11.19
CA ASP A 115 -0.13 11.86 -11.97
C ASP A 115 -1.23 12.85 -12.37
N ILE A 116 -1.30 13.97 -11.64
CA ILE A 116 -2.35 14.96 -11.82
C ILE A 116 -2.14 15.83 -13.06
N GLY A 117 -0.96 15.80 -13.67
CA GLY A 117 -0.68 16.54 -14.92
C GLY A 117 -1.44 16.00 -16.12
N ARG A 118 -2.16 14.89 -15.96
CA ARG A 118 -3.07 14.31 -16.94
C ARG A 118 -4.43 15.01 -17.00
N TYR A 119 -4.81 15.76 -15.97
CA TYR A 119 -6.11 16.42 -15.86
C TYR A 119 -5.95 17.94 -16.03
N LEU A 120 -6.92 18.57 -16.69
CA LEU A 120 -6.95 20.00 -16.97
C LEU A 120 -7.54 20.82 -15.84
N SER A 121 -8.48 20.23 -15.10
CA SER A 121 -9.17 20.87 -13.99
C SER A 121 -9.30 19.93 -12.81
N ARG A 122 -9.58 20.53 -11.64
CA ARG A 122 -9.92 19.79 -10.43
C ARG A 122 -11.15 18.92 -10.65
N GLU A 123 -12.16 19.43 -11.36
CA GLU A 123 -13.40 18.72 -11.64
C GLU A 123 -13.16 17.45 -12.48
N GLU A 124 -12.30 17.53 -13.50
CA GLU A 124 -11.91 16.37 -14.32
C GLU A 124 -11.17 15.31 -13.48
N LEU A 125 -10.26 15.74 -12.60
CA LEU A 125 -9.58 14.85 -11.66
C LEU A 125 -10.60 14.18 -10.72
N LEU A 126 -11.52 14.93 -10.13
CA LEU A 126 -12.53 14.42 -9.19
C LEU A 126 -13.43 13.37 -9.86
N ASP A 127 -13.90 13.62 -11.08
CA ASP A 127 -14.73 12.67 -11.81
C ASP A 127 -13.95 11.38 -12.12
N ALA A 128 -12.68 11.50 -12.52
CA ALA A 128 -11.83 10.34 -12.73
C ALA A 128 -11.60 9.55 -11.43
N LEU A 129 -11.36 10.22 -10.30
CA LEU A 129 -11.13 9.59 -9.01
C LEU A 129 -12.38 8.88 -8.47
N ARG A 130 -13.58 9.47 -8.62
CA ARG A 130 -14.85 8.84 -8.22
C ARG A 130 -15.09 7.49 -8.88
N THR A 131 -14.61 7.30 -10.11
CA THR A 131 -14.73 6.01 -10.81
C THR A 131 -13.70 4.96 -10.38
N ARG A 132 -12.61 5.37 -9.71
CA ARG A 132 -11.51 4.50 -9.28
C ARG A 132 -11.55 4.14 -7.80
N ILE A 133 -12.09 5.04 -6.98
CA ILE A 133 -12.27 4.85 -5.55
C ILE A 133 -13.40 3.85 -5.33
N GLN A 134 -13.11 2.79 -4.57
CA GLN A 134 -14.12 1.81 -4.21
C GLN A 134 -14.94 2.30 -3.01
N PRO A 135 -16.27 2.14 -3.03
CA PRO A 135 -17.09 2.32 -1.85
C PRO A 135 -16.56 1.46 -0.70
N GLU A 136 -16.64 1.97 0.53
CA GLU A 136 -16.12 1.29 1.72
C GLU A 136 -14.60 1.01 1.71
N ALA A 137 -13.79 1.56 0.80
CA ALA A 137 -12.33 1.42 0.92
C ALA A 137 -11.73 2.39 1.97
N ILE A 138 -10.57 2.04 2.50
CA ILE A 138 -9.66 2.97 3.19
C ILE A 138 -8.62 3.37 2.14
N VAL A 139 -8.66 4.63 1.70
CA VAL A 139 -7.91 5.10 0.54
C VAL A 139 -6.81 6.08 0.97
N SER A 140 -5.61 5.84 0.47
CA SER A 140 -4.49 6.80 0.52
C SER A 140 -4.22 7.26 -0.90
N LEU A 141 -4.46 8.54 -1.18
CA LEU A 141 -4.33 9.15 -2.49
C LEU A 141 -3.10 10.07 -2.51
N GLN A 142 -2.08 9.69 -3.26
CA GLN A 142 -0.89 10.49 -3.49
C GLN A 142 -1.01 11.20 -4.84
N LEU A 143 -1.05 12.52 -4.80
CA LEU A 143 -1.06 13.36 -5.98
C LEU A 143 0.39 13.66 -6.36
N ILE A 144 0.80 13.27 -7.57
CA ILE A 144 2.18 13.44 -8.05
C ILE A 144 2.20 14.18 -9.38
N GLY A 145 3.39 14.65 -9.77
CA GLY A 145 3.61 15.30 -11.05
C GLY A 145 3.23 16.78 -11.06
N ALA A 146 3.03 17.34 -12.24
CA ALA A 146 2.84 18.77 -12.47
C ALA A 146 1.38 19.11 -12.71
N ALA A 147 0.73 19.81 -11.77
CA ALA A 147 -0.66 20.22 -11.91
C ALA A 147 -0.88 21.20 -13.07
N ASN A 148 -2.01 21.08 -13.78
CA ASN A 148 -2.49 22.14 -14.69
C ASN A 148 -3.44 23.15 -14.01
N PHE A 149 -3.70 22.96 -12.71
CA PHE A 149 -4.61 23.75 -11.88
C PHE A 149 -4.06 23.87 -10.46
N LEU A 150 -4.62 24.77 -9.64
CA LEU A 150 -4.23 24.89 -8.24
C LEU A 150 -4.65 23.65 -7.45
N VAL A 151 -3.67 22.91 -6.93
CA VAL A 151 -3.91 21.74 -6.09
C VAL A 151 -4.27 22.21 -4.68
N GLN A 152 -5.41 21.75 -4.18
CA GLN A 152 -5.88 21.98 -2.82
C GLN A 152 -6.31 20.62 -2.28
N ALA A 153 -5.37 19.90 -1.65
CA ALA A 153 -5.55 18.52 -1.21
C ALA A 153 -6.77 18.38 -0.29
N GLU A 154 -6.99 19.34 0.61
CA GLU A 154 -8.09 19.35 1.56
C GLU A 154 -9.45 19.42 0.84
N GLN A 155 -9.54 20.22 -0.24
CA GLN A 155 -10.76 20.32 -1.04
C GLN A 155 -11.00 19.07 -1.87
N ILE A 156 -9.93 18.44 -2.38
CA ILE A 156 -10.03 17.15 -3.08
C ILE A 156 -10.50 16.07 -2.11
N GLN A 157 -9.94 16.03 -0.90
CA GLN A 157 -10.33 15.10 0.16
C GLN A 157 -11.79 15.30 0.57
N GLU A 158 -12.22 16.54 0.82
CA GLU A 158 -13.60 16.84 1.19
C GLU A 158 -14.58 16.38 0.10
N ALA A 159 -14.28 16.71 -1.17
CA ALA A 159 -15.13 16.37 -2.31
C ALA A 159 -15.26 14.86 -2.57
N LEU A 160 -14.31 14.05 -2.08
CA LEU A 160 -14.27 12.59 -2.25
C LEU A 160 -14.51 11.82 -0.95
N SER A 161 -14.65 12.50 0.18
CA SER A 161 -14.83 11.91 1.52
C SER A 161 -16.01 10.93 1.61
N ARG A 162 -17.04 11.12 0.79
CA ARG A 162 -18.23 10.25 0.73
C ARG A 162 -18.12 9.13 -0.32
N SER A 163 -17.03 9.07 -1.07
CA SER A 163 -16.80 8.05 -2.10
C SER A 163 -16.21 6.76 -1.52
N CYS A 164 -15.69 6.80 -0.29
CA CYS A 164 -15.08 5.66 0.41
C CYS A 164 -15.28 5.78 1.93
N PHE A 165 -14.83 4.77 2.68
CA PHE A 165 -14.95 4.76 4.15
C PHE A 165 -14.01 5.77 4.81
N TYR A 166 -12.78 5.85 4.30
CA TYR A 166 -11.77 6.79 4.75
C TYR A 166 -10.91 7.22 3.57
N LEU A 167 -10.49 8.49 3.56
CA LEU A 167 -9.61 9.06 2.55
C LEU A 167 -8.58 9.97 3.22
N GLU A 168 -7.31 9.69 2.96
CA GLU A 168 -6.22 10.65 3.12
C GLU A 168 -5.72 11.07 1.73
N VAL A 169 -5.48 12.36 1.55
CA VAL A 169 -4.90 12.92 0.33
C VAL A 169 -3.58 13.58 0.67
N GLU A 170 -2.51 13.12 0.01
CA GLU A 170 -1.17 13.66 0.13
C GLU A 170 -0.80 14.39 -1.18
N ASP A 171 -0.47 15.67 -1.08
CA ASP A 171 0.03 16.46 -2.20
C ASP A 171 1.55 16.35 -2.28
N LEU A 172 2.02 15.55 -3.23
CA LEU A 172 3.43 15.36 -3.59
C LEU A 172 3.72 16.00 -4.96
N THR A 173 2.94 16.99 -5.37
CA THR A 173 3.03 17.58 -6.70
C THR A 173 4.23 18.52 -6.80
N GLU A 174 4.89 18.48 -7.96
CA GLU A 174 6.00 19.38 -8.25
C GLU A 174 5.42 20.73 -8.65
N THR A 175 5.54 21.74 -7.78
CA THR A 175 5.10 23.10 -8.06
C THR A 175 6.20 24.12 -7.87
N TYR A 176 6.26 25.10 -8.77
CA TYR A 176 7.07 26.30 -8.59
C TYR A 176 6.13 27.49 -8.37
N PRO A 177 6.32 28.30 -7.33
CA PRO A 177 5.51 29.49 -7.10
C PRO A 177 5.52 30.42 -8.32
N PRO A 178 4.39 31.02 -8.73
CA PRO A 178 4.34 31.94 -9.87
C PRO A 178 5.37 33.07 -9.78
N ALA A 179 5.56 33.63 -8.58
CA ALA A 179 6.56 34.66 -8.32
C ALA A 179 8.01 34.18 -8.57
N LEU A 180 8.30 32.92 -8.28
CA LEU A 180 9.62 32.31 -8.53
C LEU A 180 9.82 32.08 -10.03
N LEU A 181 8.80 31.60 -10.73
CA LEU A 181 8.83 31.47 -12.18
C LEU A 181 9.01 32.82 -12.86
N ASP A 182 8.38 33.89 -12.35
CA ASP A 182 8.57 35.26 -12.85
C ASP A 182 9.99 35.78 -12.59
N ALA A 183 10.55 35.51 -11.40
CA ALA A 183 11.92 35.88 -11.08
C ALA A 183 12.91 35.16 -12.01
N TRP A 184 12.79 33.84 -12.15
CA TRP A 184 13.65 33.05 -13.04
C TRP A 184 13.48 33.44 -14.51
N ALA A 185 12.27 33.77 -14.95
CA ALA A 185 12.02 34.23 -16.32
C ALA A 185 12.74 35.55 -16.65
N ARG A 186 13.11 36.37 -15.66
CA ARG A 186 13.89 37.61 -15.86
C ARG A 186 15.39 37.38 -15.91
N GLU A 187 15.86 36.20 -15.52
CA GLU A 187 17.27 35.86 -15.58
C GLU A 187 17.76 35.80 -17.03
N THR A 188 18.99 36.27 -17.25
CA THR A 188 19.75 36.11 -18.50
C THR A 188 20.46 34.75 -18.51
N THR A 189 19.74 33.68 -18.16
CA THR A 189 20.23 32.30 -18.08
C THR A 189 19.46 31.39 -19.05
N LEU A 190 19.97 30.17 -19.28
CA LEU A 190 19.26 29.16 -20.07
C LEU A 190 17.90 28.79 -19.44
N ARG A 191 17.85 28.73 -18.10
CA ARG A 191 16.62 28.56 -17.33
C ARG A 191 15.62 29.68 -17.62
N GLY A 192 16.07 30.94 -17.53
CA GLY A 192 15.21 32.10 -17.81
C GLY A 192 14.71 32.12 -19.24
N TYR A 193 15.58 31.84 -20.21
CA TYR A 193 15.18 31.70 -21.63
C TYR A 193 14.15 30.58 -21.83
N TYR A 194 14.37 29.42 -21.21
CA TYR A 194 13.46 28.28 -21.31
C TYR A 194 12.06 28.60 -20.77
N ILE A 195 11.95 29.25 -19.62
CA ILE A 195 10.65 29.67 -19.05
C ILE A 195 9.92 30.61 -20.01
N ARG A 196 10.61 31.62 -20.57
CA ARG A 196 10.00 32.57 -21.52
C ARG A 196 9.49 31.85 -22.77
N GLN A 197 10.31 30.95 -23.34
CA GLN A 197 9.92 30.13 -24.50
C GLN A 197 8.72 29.23 -24.21
N MET A 198 8.68 28.57 -23.05
CA MET A 198 7.54 27.72 -22.69
C MET A 198 6.27 28.56 -22.48
N ARG A 199 6.37 29.77 -21.91
CA ARG A 199 5.22 30.69 -21.77
C ARG A 199 4.67 31.14 -23.12
N GLU A 200 5.54 31.48 -24.07
CA GLU A 200 5.14 31.81 -25.45
C GLU A 200 4.41 30.64 -26.10
N ARG A 201 4.97 29.42 -25.98
CA ARG A 201 4.35 28.19 -26.50
C ARG A 201 3.01 27.87 -25.85
N LEU A 202 2.88 28.15 -24.54
CA LEU A 202 1.63 27.95 -23.81
C LEU A 202 0.55 28.91 -24.31
N ALA A 203 0.92 30.17 -24.54
CA ALA A 203 0.03 31.20 -25.08
C ALA A 203 -0.40 30.92 -26.53
N SER A 204 0.45 30.25 -27.33
CA SER A 204 0.16 29.90 -28.73
C SER A 204 -0.45 28.52 -28.94
N ALA A 205 -0.72 27.76 -27.87
CA ALA A 205 -1.19 26.38 -27.97
C ALA A 205 -2.60 26.31 -28.58
N LYS A 206 -2.79 25.42 -29.55
CA LYS A 206 -3.99 25.35 -30.40
C LYS A 206 -5.13 24.55 -29.80
N ASN A 207 -4.82 23.70 -28.83
CA ASN A 207 -5.77 22.83 -28.14
C ASN A 207 -5.23 22.45 -26.76
N GLU A 208 -6.12 21.89 -25.95
CA GLU A 208 -5.80 21.47 -24.59
C GLU A 208 -4.67 20.42 -24.54
N ARG A 209 -4.54 19.56 -25.57
CA ARG A 209 -3.47 18.57 -25.63
C ARG A 209 -2.10 19.21 -25.78
N GLU A 210 -2.00 20.25 -26.60
CA GLU A 210 -0.76 21.03 -26.78
C GLU A 210 -0.43 21.84 -25.53
N GLN A 211 -1.42 22.48 -24.90
CA GLN A 211 -1.23 23.16 -23.61
C GLN A 211 -0.66 22.20 -22.56
N ARG A 212 -1.22 20.99 -22.42
CA ARG A 212 -0.73 19.96 -21.49
C ARG A 212 0.72 19.56 -21.75
N LEU A 213 1.08 19.37 -23.03
CA LEU A 213 2.44 19.00 -23.39
C LEU A 213 3.43 20.09 -22.99
N VAL A 214 3.06 21.36 -23.19
CA VAL A 214 3.92 22.50 -22.88
C VAL A 214 4.01 22.75 -21.36
N SER A 215 2.92 22.65 -20.60
CA SER A 215 2.94 22.74 -19.12
C SER A 215 3.86 21.68 -18.50
N ARG A 216 3.73 20.43 -18.96
CA ARG A 216 4.60 19.32 -18.51
C ARG A 216 6.05 19.53 -18.91
N ALA A 217 6.28 19.97 -20.15
CA ALA A 217 7.63 20.30 -20.61
C ALA A 217 8.26 21.38 -19.71
N LEU A 218 7.52 22.44 -19.38
CA LEU A 218 8.00 23.50 -18.49
C LEU A 218 8.52 22.95 -17.15
N ILE A 219 7.73 22.14 -16.44
CA ILE A 219 8.14 21.60 -15.14
C ILE A 219 9.32 20.64 -15.29
N HIS A 220 9.26 19.69 -16.24
CA HIS A 220 10.35 18.73 -16.46
C HIS A 220 11.65 19.41 -16.92
N GLY A 221 11.56 20.41 -17.78
CA GLY A 221 12.70 21.17 -18.26
C GLY A 221 13.31 22.03 -17.16
N LEU A 222 12.50 22.62 -16.27
CA LEU A 222 12.99 23.32 -15.09
C LEU A 222 13.74 22.40 -14.13
N LYS A 223 13.24 21.18 -13.92
CA LYS A 223 13.95 20.16 -13.14
C LYS A 223 15.31 19.82 -13.76
N ALA A 224 15.36 19.64 -15.08
CA ALA A 224 16.62 19.37 -15.79
C ALA A 224 17.59 20.57 -15.76
N LEU A 225 17.07 21.81 -15.74
CA LEU A 225 17.86 23.04 -15.78
C LEU A 225 18.20 23.62 -14.40
N GLY A 226 17.70 23.03 -13.30
CA GLY A 226 17.83 23.62 -11.96
C GLY A 226 17.47 22.71 -10.77
N GLY A 227 17.57 21.38 -10.90
CA GLY A 227 17.26 20.41 -9.84
C GLY A 227 18.37 19.41 -9.52
N GLY A 228 19.62 19.82 -9.64
CA GLY A 228 20.76 19.19 -8.96
C GLY A 228 21.34 20.20 -7.96
N GLY A 229 20.70 20.32 -6.81
CA GLY A 229 21.13 21.21 -5.73
C GLY A 229 20.32 20.91 -4.48
N GLU A 230 20.95 20.11 -3.60
CA GLU A 230 20.65 19.79 -2.18
C GLU A 230 19.19 19.64 -1.72
#